data_AF-A0A3B5Y5J9-F1
#
_entry.id   AF-A0A3B5Y5J9-F1
#
_cell.length_a   1.000
_cell.length_b   1.000
_cell.length_c   1.000
_cell.angle_alpha   90.00
_cell.angle_beta   90.00
_cell.angle_gamma   90.00
#
_symmetry.space_group_name_H-M   'P 1'
#
loop_
_entity.id
_entity.type
_entity.pdbx_description
1 polymer ?
#
loop_
_entity_poly.entity_id
_entity_poly.type
_entity_poly.pdbx_seq_one_letter_code
_entity_poly.pdbx_strand_id
1 'polypeptide(L)'
;MHVLQRTGERRLTDYHASFVSIDCGLPENAAGYVDDTTKLRYTGDTGFTDAGTNHNISAEYITPTMDSGWHTLRSFPTGVRNCYTLRPLVSAGQKYLVRAMFMYGNYDGLGVPPIFDLHLGVNYWKTMNISDPGATMMTEVIAVVPGGSLQVCLVNTGSGTPFISSLSLRPLKSALYPQANATQGLVLAIRSSFGGKGVR
;
A
#
# COMPACT_ATOMS: atom_id res chain seq x y z
N MET A 1 37.61 -13.39 -40.82
CA MET A 1 37.43 -12.67 -39.54
C MET A 1 36.48 -13.45 -38.64
N HIS A 2 36.64 -13.27 -37.33
CA HIS A 2 36.25 -14.09 -36.18
C HIS A 2 34.80 -14.63 -36.03
N VAL A 3 34.73 -15.92 -35.64
CA VAL A 3 34.12 -16.56 -34.44
C VAL A 3 32.83 -16.01 -33.77
N LEU A 4 31.79 -16.87 -33.84
CA LEU A 4 30.78 -17.37 -32.87
C LEU A 4 30.24 -16.57 -31.65
N GLN A 5 28.90 -16.59 -31.60
CA GLN A 5 27.94 -16.82 -30.49
C GLN A 5 27.98 -15.94 -29.22
N ARG A 6 26.81 -15.39 -28.87
CA ARG A 6 26.19 -15.59 -27.55
C ARG A 6 24.67 -15.34 -27.58
N THR A 7 23.93 -16.44 -27.41
CA THR A 7 22.72 -16.56 -26.57
C THR A 7 21.96 -15.25 -26.30
N GLY A 8 21.00 -14.93 -27.17
CA GLY A 8 19.84 -14.13 -26.79
C GLY A 8 18.95 -14.97 -25.89
N GLU A 9 19.28 -14.92 -24.60
CA GLU A 9 18.48 -15.39 -23.49
C GLU A 9 17.01 -15.13 -23.77
N ARG A 10 16.18 -16.19 -23.73
CA ARG A 10 14.74 -16.03 -23.64
C ARG A 10 14.52 -15.02 -22.53
N ARG A 11 14.00 -13.83 -22.87
CA ARG A 11 13.37 -12.98 -21.88
C ARG A 11 12.22 -13.81 -21.38
N LEU A 12 12.46 -14.57 -20.30
CA LEU A 12 11.44 -15.01 -19.41
C LEU A 12 10.69 -13.72 -19.11
N THR A 13 9.56 -13.52 -19.76
CA THR A 13 8.52 -12.64 -19.22
C THR A 13 8.30 -13.22 -17.84
N ASP A 14 8.91 -12.57 -16.85
CA ASP A 14 8.85 -13.01 -15.48
C ASP A 14 7.37 -13.15 -15.15
N TYR A 15 6.90 -14.38 -15.05
CA TYR A 15 5.55 -14.74 -14.68
C TYR A 15 5.40 -14.56 -13.17
N HIS A 16 5.98 -13.50 -12.62
CA HIS A 16 5.48 -12.91 -11.40
C HIS A 16 4.36 -11.97 -11.83
N ALA A 17 3.12 -12.39 -11.55
CA ALA A 17 2.08 -11.45 -11.21
C ALA A 17 2.68 -10.48 -10.18
N SER A 18 3.12 -9.30 -10.62
CA SER A 18 4.10 -8.52 -9.86
C SER A 18 3.44 -7.97 -8.61
N PHE A 19 3.95 -8.37 -7.45
CA PHE A 19 3.62 -7.61 -6.26
C PHE A 19 4.19 -6.20 -6.39
N VAL A 20 3.60 -5.25 -5.66
CA VAL A 20 4.13 -3.89 -5.57
C VAL A 20 4.10 -3.42 -4.11
N SER A 21 5.11 -2.63 -3.75
CA SER A 21 5.16 -1.85 -2.51
C SER A 21 5.33 -0.39 -2.91
N ILE A 22 4.40 0.46 -2.51
CA ILE A 22 4.34 1.87 -2.87
C ILE A 22 4.57 2.68 -1.60
N ASP A 23 5.56 3.56 -1.63
CA ASP A 23 5.77 4.61 -0.63
C ASP A 23 4.96 5.83 -1.10
N CYS A 24 3.90 6.13 -0.36
CA CYS A 24 3.00 7.22 -0.68
C CYS A 24 3.57 8.49 -0.06
N GLY A 25 3.94 9.47 -0.87
CA GLY A 25 4.66 10.66 -0.39
C GLY A 25 6.11 10.75 -0.87
N LEU A 26 6.66 9.69 -1.46
CA LEU A 26 7.98 9.72 -2.06
C LEU A 26 8.02 10.75 -3.21
N PRO A 27 9.08 11.56 -3.35
CA PRO A 27 9.18 12.56 -4.43
C PRO A 27 8.97 11.94 -5.81
N GLU A 28 8.26 12.63 -6.70
CA GLU A 28 7.82 12.07 -7.98
C GLU A 28 8.96 11.61 -8.89
N ASN A 29 10.13 12.23 -8.76
CA ASN A 29 11.35 11.92 -9.51
C ASN A 29 12.28 10.93 -8.79
N ALA A 30 11.89 10.40 -7.64
CA ALA A 30 12.70 9.43 -6.90
C ALA A 30 12.69 8.06 -7.59
N ALA A 31 13.87 7.43 -7.66
CA ALA A 31 14.03 6.10 -8.28
C ALA A 31 13.46 4.93 -7.44
N GLY A 32 12.85 5.21 -6.28
CA GLY A 32 12.53 4.22 -5.27
C GLY A 32 13.77 3.68 -4.54
N TYR A 33 13.56 2.78 -3.59
CA TYR A 33 14.62 2.24 -2.74
C TYR A 33 14.33 0.79 -2.32
N VAL A 34 15.30 0.12 -1.74
CA VAL A 34 15.10 -1.16 -1.05
C VAL A 34 15.10 -0.86 0.44
N ASP A 35 14.01 -1.20 1.11
CA ASP A 35 13.86 -0.94 2.54
C ASP A 35 14.74 -1.89 3.35
N ASP A 36 15.52 -1.34 4.28
CA ASP A 36 16.50 -2.13 5.02
C ASP A 36 15.86 -3.09 6.04
N THR A 37 14.66 -2.81 6.52
CA THR A 37 13.98 -3.71 7.46
C THR A 37 13.26 -4.83 6.73
N THR A 38 12.40 -4.50 5.78
CA THR A 38 11.53 -5.45 5.07
C THR A 38 12.24 -6.14 3.92
N LYS A 39 13.37 -5.60 3.44
CA LYS A 39 14.11 -6.04 2.25
C LYS A 39 13.29 -5.99 0.96
N LEU A 40 12.20 -5.24 0.97
CA LEU A 40 11.32 -5.06 -0.18
C LEU A 40 11.70 -3.80 -0.96
N ARG A 41 11.56 -3.86 -2.28
CA ARG A 41 11.65 -2.67 -3.12
C ARG A 41 10.37 -1.85 -3.00
N TYR A 42 10.54 -0.57 -2.72
CA TYR A 42 9.52 0.46 -2.71
C TYR A 42 9.69 1.39 -3.91
N THR A 43 8.58 1.82 -4.47
CA THR A 43 8.50 2.84 -5.53
C THR A 43 7.57 3.96 -5.09
N GLY A 44 7.68 5.14 -5.70
CA GLY A 44 6.78 6.25 -5.43
C GLY A 44 5.37 6.00 -5.97
N ASP A 45 4.42 6.82 -5.56
CA ASP A 45 3.01 6.68 -5.95
C ASP A 45 2.60 7.38 -7.25
N THR A 46 3.56 7.97 -7.96
CA THR A 46 3.35 8.56 -9.29
C THR A 46 2.71 7.55 -10.24
N GLY A 47 1.59 7.92 -10.85
CA GLY A 47 0.84 7.09 -11.80
C GLY A 47 -0.17 6.13 -11.16
N PHE A 48 -0.19 6.02 -9.82
CA PHE A 48 -1.23 5.28 -9.10
C PHE A 48 -2.38 6.19 -8.64
N THR A 49 -2.11 7.47 -8.41
CA THR A 49 -3.10 8.51 -8.10
C THR A 49 -2.75 9.81 -8.80
N ASP A 50 -3.74 10.67 -9.03
CA ASP A 50 -3.65 11.95 -9.72
C ASP A 50 -3.94 13.16 -8.82
N ALA A 51 -4.17 12.91 -7.52
CA ALA A 51 -4.53 13.93 -6.55
C ALA A 51 -3.63 13.88 -5.30
N GLY A 52 -3.83 14.83 -4.41
CA GLY A 52 -3.15 14.89 -3.11
C GLY A 52 -1.78 15.55 -3.15
N THR A 53 -1.13 15.61 -1.99
CA THR A 53 0.14 16.31 -1.78
C THR A 53 1.07 15.47 -0.93
N ASN A 54 2.34 15.41 -1.30
CA ASN A 54 3.37 14.64 -0.60
C ASN A 54 3.88 15.42 0.62
N HIS A 55 4.10 14.71 1.72
CA HIS A 55 4.65 15.25 2.95
C HIS A 55 5.64 14.27 3.58
N ASN A 56 6.64 14.82 4.25
CA ASN A 56 7.40 14.10 5.26
C ASN A 56 6.67 14.22 6.60
N ILE A 57 6.79 13.19 7.44
CA ILE A 57 6.39 13.33 8.84
C ILE A 57 7.35 14.26 9.60
N SER A 58 6.91 14.78 10.74
CA SER A 58 7.77 15.55 11.66
C SER A 58 8.91 14.68 12.18
N ALA A 59 10.11 15.27 12.25
CA ALA A 59 11.33 14.58 12.67
C ALA A 59 11.26 14.00 14.08
N GLU A 60 10.42 14.56 14.95
CA GLU A 60 10.22 14.08 16.33
C GLU A 60 9.58 12.68 16.40
N TYR A 61 8.90 12.24 15.33
CA TYR A 61 8.30 10.91 15.23
C TYR A 61 9.16 9.90 14.47
N ILE A 62 10.34 10.29 13.99
CA ILE A 62 11.27 9.40 13.28
C ILE A 62 12.14 8.66 14.30
N THR A 63 12.15 7.33 14.23
CA THR A 63 13.01 6.49 15.07
C THR A 63 14.03 5.72 14.21
N PRO A 64 15.24 5.40 14.73
CA PRO A 64 16.29 4.75 13.93
C PRO A 64 15.92 3.37 13.36
N THR A 65 14.94 2.68 13.95
CA THR A 65 14.51 1.34 13.55
C THR A 65 13.22 1.36 12.73
N MET A 66 12.74 2.54 12.35
CA MET A 66 11.51 2.70 11.58
C MET A 66 11.74 2.38 10.11
N ASP A 67 10.84 1.58 9.54
CA ASP A 67 10.87 1.25 8.11
C ASP A 67 10.64 2.53 7.30
N SER A 68 11.32 2.65 6.16
CA SER A 68 11.33 3.91 5.42
C SER A 68 9.97 4.31 4.85
N GLY A 69 9.09 3.33 4.63
CA GLY A 69 7.71 3.56 4.17
C GLY A 69 6.77 4.19 5.21
N TRP A 70 7.29 4.54 6.40
CA TRP A 70 6.57 5.35 7.39
C TRP A 70 7.03 6.80 7.42
N HIS A 71 8.14 7.16 6.75
CA HIS A 71 8.71 8.51 6.80
C HIS A 71 7.94 9.53 5.96
N THR A 72 7.18 9.07 4.96
CA THR A 72 6.42 9.94 4.09
C THR A 72 4.94 9.53 4.04
N LEU A 73 4.11 10.48 3.63
CA LEU A 73 2.70 10.26 3.34
C LEU A 73 2.25 11.13 2.18
N ARG A 74 1.18 10.70 1.52
CA ARG A 74 0.38 11.56 0.65
C ARG A 74 -0.92 11.92 1.37
N SER A 75 -1.19 13.22 1.47
CA SER A 75 -2.43 13.78 2.02
C SER A 75 -3.42 14.14 0.92
N PHE A 76 -4.73 14.12 1.23
CA PHE A 76 -5.81 14.44 0.29
C PHE A 76 -6.71 15.54 0.83
N PRO A 77 -6.26 16.81 0.81
CA PRO A 77 -6.99 17.94 1.41
C PRO A 77 -8.22 18.35 0.60
N THR A 78 -8.33 17.89 -0.65
CA THR A 78 -9.45 18.20 -1.54
C THR A 78 -10.12 16.92 -2.02
N GLY A 79 -11.40 17.03 -2.38
CA GLY A 79 -12.22 15.91 -2.82
C GLY A 79 -12.80 15.09 -1.66
N VAL A 80 -13.99 14.54 -1.89
CA VAL A 80 -14.66 13.65 -0.93
C VAL A 80 -14.11 12.23 -1.01
N ARG A 81 -13.67 11.80 -2.20
CA ARG A 81 -13.16 10.45 -2.46
C ARG A 81 -11.92 10.56 -3.33
N ASN A 82 -10.80 10.07 -2.83
CA ASN A 82 -9.53 10.03 -3.55
C ASN A 82 -9.04 8.58 -3.62
N CYS A 83 -8.62 8.12 -4.81
CA CYS A 83 -8.33 6.72 -5.04
C CYS A 83 -6.95 6.50 -5.62
N TYR A 84 -6.30 5.44 -5.16
CA TYR A 84 -5.22 4.77 -5.84
C TYR A 84 -5.80 3.74 -6.80
N THR A 85 -5.32 3.70 -8.04
CA THR A 85 -5.66 2.66 -9.01
C THR A 85 -4.44 1.79 -9.32
N LEU A 86 -4.52 0.53 -8.91
CA LEU A 86 -3.50 -0.49 -9.13
C LEU A 86 -3.84 -1.25 -10.42
N ARG A 87 -3.09 -0.99 -11.50
CA ARG A 87 -3.29 -1.59 -12.83
C ARG A 87 -1.98 -1.62 -13.64
N PRO A 88 -1.85 -2.52 -14.64
CA PRO A 88 -2.73 -3.65 -14.89
C PRO A 88 -2.47 -4.79 -13.90
N LEU A 89 -3.52 -5.54 -13.56
CA LEU A 89 -3.41 -6.78 -12.80
C LEU A 89 -3.32 -7.96 -13.78
N VAL A 90 -2.43 -8.90 -13.48
CA VAL A 90 -1.99 -9.94 -14.43
C VAL A 90 -3.09 -10.93 -14.81
N SER A 91 -4.04 -11.20 -13.91
CA SER A 91 -5.12 -12.15 -14.16
C SER A 91 -6.43 -11.66 -13.56
N ALA A 92 -7.47 -11.56 -14.39
CA ALA A 92 -8.84 -11.38 -13.92
C ALA A 92 -9.23 -12.54 -12.99
N GLY A 93 -9.88 -12.24 -11.86
CA GLY A 93 -10.25 -13.24 -10.85
C GLY A 93 -9.10 -13.68 -9.95
N GLN A 94 -7.92 -13.04 -10.04
CA GLN A 94 -6.82 -13.29 -9.13
C GLN A 94 -7.11 -12.75 -7.73
N LYS A 95 -6.69 -13.50 -6.72
CA LYS A 95 -6.78 -13.12 -5.31
C LYS A 95 -5.55 -12.32 -4.90
N TYR A 96 -5.77 -11.25 -4.15
CA TYR A 96 -4.71 -10.38 -3.66
C TYR A 96 -4.86 -10.10 -2.18
N LEU A 97 -3.73 -10.02 -1.47
CA LEU A 97 -3.61 -9.31 -0.20
C LEU A 97 -3.28 -7.84 -0.52
N VAL A 98 -4.13 -6.94 -0.04
CA VAL A 98 -3.92 -5.49 -0.08
C VAL A 98 -3.59 -5.05 1.33
N ARG A 99 -2.51 -4.31 1.51
CA ARG A 99 -2.10 -3.75 2.80
C ARG A 99 -1.94 -2.25 2.67
N ALA A 100 -2.64 -1.49 3.51
CA ALA A 100 -2.50 -0.05 3.62
C ALA A 100 -1.93 0.32 5.01
N MET A 101 -1.02 1.28 5.01
CA MET A 101 -0.24 1.72 6.17
C MET A 101 -0.41 3.23 6.37
N PHE A 102 -0.58 3.63 7.62
CA PHE A 102 -0.91 5.00 8.02
C PHE A 102 -0.09 5.40 9.25
N MET A 103 0.72 6.44 9.10
CA MET A 103 1.38 7.15 10.18
C MET A 103 1.23 8.66 9.94
N TYR A 104 0.52 9.35 10.83
CA TYR A 104 0.23 10.79 10.66
C TYR A 104 1.49 11.62 10.92
N GLY A 105 2.23 11.30 11.98
CA GLY A 105 3.52 11.90 12.31
C GLY A 105 3.50 13.43 12.36
N ASN A 106 2.35 14.02 12.66
CA ASN A 106 2.13 15.47 12.72
C ASN A 106 2.64 16.23 11.48
N TYR A 107 2.46 15.66 10.28
CA TYR A 107 3.05 16.20 9.05
C TYR A 107 2.62 17.63 8.72
N ASP A 108 1.44 18.06 9.19
CA ASP A 108 0.86 19.39 8.96
C ASP A 108 1.00 20.33 10.18
N GLY A 109 1.60 19.85 11.28
CA GLY A 109 1.81 20.62 12.51
C GLY A 109 0.54 20.89 13.33
N LEU A 110 -0.60 20.30 12.99
CA LEU A 110 -1.87 20.56 13.70
C LEU A 110 -2.04 19.72 14.98
N GLY A 111 -1.37 18.58 15.07
CA GLY A 111 -1.45 17.67 16.21
C GLY A 111 -2.81 16.98 16.37
N VAL A 112 -3.67 17.04 15.34
CA VAL A 112 -5.02 16.47 15.35
C VAL A 112 -5.14 15.45 14.22
N PRO A 113 -4.91 14.15 14.50
CA PRO A 113 -5.00 13.15 13.46
C PRO A 113 -6.45 13.00 12.94
N PRO A 114 -6.62 12.68 11.64
CA PRO A 114 -7.91 12.63 10.99
C PRO A 114 -8.66 11.30 11.19
N ILE A 115 -9.98 11.32 10.96
CA ILE A 115 -10.83 10.14 10.83
C ILE A 115 -11.42 10.10 9.42
N PHE A 116 -11.27 8.97 8.73
CA PHE A 116 -11.74 8.79 7.36
C PHE A 116 -12.02 7.33 7.05
N ASP A 117 -12.77 7.06 5.98
CA ASP A 117 -13.09 5.69 5.58
C ASP A 117 -12.17 5.19 4.47
N LEU A 118 -11.78 3.93 4.58
CA LEU A 118 -11.07 3.20 3.53
C LEU A 118 -12.07 2.31 2.79
N HIS A 119 -12.01 2.33 1.47
CA HIS A 119 -12.80 1.51 0.58
C HIS A 119 -11.92 0.71 -0.38
N LEU A 120 -12.37 -0.50 -0.71
CA LEU A 120 -11.83 -1.28 -1.82
C LEU A 120 -12.80 -1.21 -3.01
N GLY A 121 -12.45 -0.40 -4.00
CA GLY A 121 -13.38 0.06 -5.03
C GLY A 121 -14.53 0.85 -4.41
N VAL A 122 -15.76 0.37 -4.59
CA VAL A 122 -16.96 0.95 -3.98
C VAL A 122 -17.24 0.40 -2.57
N ASN A 123 -16.68 -0.78 -2.23
CA ASN A 123 -17.02 -1.49 -1.01
C ASN A 123 -16.31 -0.87 0.20
N TYR A 124 -17.06 -0.63 1.28
CA TYR A 124 -16.47 -0.20 2.55
C TYR A 124 -15.52 -1.29 3.08
N TRP A 125 -14.34 -0.87 3.52
CA TRP A 125 -13.35 -1.74 4.11
C TRP A 125 -13.20 -1.44 5.61
N LYS A 126 -12.82 -0.22 5.99
CA LYS A 126 -12.55 0.13 7.39
C LYS A 126 -12.52 1.65 7.61
N THR A 127 -13.11 2.12 8.72
CA THR A 127 -12.85 3.45 9.25
C THR A 127 -11.47 3.50 9.89
N MET A 128 -10.63 4.40 9.39
CA MET A 128 -9.34 4.73 9.96
C MET A 128 -9.55 5.81 11.03
N ASN A 129 -9.26 5.46 12.27
CA ASN A 129 -9.31 6.35 13.42
C ASN A 129 -7.95 6.33 14.10
N ILE A 130 -7.15 7.35 13.80
CA ILE A 130 -5.78 7.49 14.30
C ILE A 130 -5.88 8.33 15.57
N SER A 131 -5.57 7.74 16.71
CA SER A 131 -5.80 8.39 18.02
C SER A 131 -4.62 9.23 18.51
N ASP A 132 -3.42 9.03 17.96
CA ASP A 132 -2.17 9.65 18.41
C ASP A 132 -1.26 9.96 17.21
N PRO A 133 -0.55 11.10 17.17
CA PRO A 133 0.28 11.44 16.04
C PRO A 133 1.43 10.48 15.73
N GLY A 134 1.97 9.80 16.75
CA GLY A 134 3.02 8.80 16.59
C GLY A 134 2.48 7.38 16.35
N ALA A 135 1.16 7.18 16.40
CA ALA A 135 0.57 5.87 16.17
C ALA A 135 0.77 5.43 14.72
N THR A 136 1.17 4.16 14.57
CA THR A 136 1.18 3.47 13.28
C THR A 136 -0.05 2.57 13.20
N MET A 137 -0.77 2.64 12.08
CA MET A 137 -1.88 1.74 11.79
C MET A 137 -1.62 0.99 10.50
N MET A 138 -1.88 -0.31 10.54
CA MET A 138 -1.87 -1.20 9.37
C MET A 138 -3.24 -1.86 9.26
N THR A 139 -3.77 -1.93 8.04
CA THR A 139 -4.93 -2.78 7.75
C THR A 139 -4.67 -3.60 6.50
N GLU A 140 -5.23 -4.81 6.48
CA GLU A 140 -5.16 -5.70 5.34
C GLU A 140 -6.55 -6.18 4.93
N VAL A 141 -6.74 -6.36 3.63
CA VAL A 141 -7.90 -7.05 3.05
C VAL A 141 -7.41 -8.04 2.01
N ILE A 142 -8.02 -9.22 2.01
CA ILE A 142 -7.89 -10.21 0.95
C ILE A 142 -9.14 -10.12 0.09
N ALA A 143 -8.96 -9.89 -1.21
CA ALA A 143 -10.06 -9.81 -2.15
C ALA A 143 -9.73 -10.51 -3.47
N VAL A 144 -10.76 -11.05 -4.11
CA VAL A 144 -10.69 -11.47 -5.50
C VAL A 144 -10.99 -10.26 -6.37
N VAL A 145 -10.10 -9.96 -7.32
CA VAL A 145 -10.27 -8.81 -8.21
C VAL A 145 -10.75 -9.31 -9.57
N PRO A 146 -12.06 -9.17 -9.90
CA PRO A 146 -12.60 -9.69 -11.15
C PRO A 146 -12.13 -8.88 -12.37
N GLY A 147 -11.81 -7.60 -12.19
CA GLY A 147 -11.29 -6.73 -13.25
C GLY A 147 -9.76 -6.70 -13.31
N GLY A 148 -9.21 -6.17 -14.41
CA GLY A 148 -7.76 -5.95 -14.56
C GLY A 148 -7.20 -4.79 -13.73
N SER A 149 -7.98 -4.22 -12.80
CA SER A 149 -7.58 -3.11 -11.94
C SER A 149 -8.25 -3.19 -10.58
N LEU A 150 -7.57 -2.70 -9.56
CA LEU A 150 -8.07 -2.57 -8.19
C LEU A 150 -7.96 -1.13 -7.73
N GLN A 151 -8.98 -0.61 -7.04
CA GLN A 151 -8.93 0.71 -6.45
C GLN A 151 -8.93 0.64 -4.93
N VAL A 152 -8.08 1.45 -4.29
CA VAL A 152 -8.10 1.71 -2.84
C VAL A 152 -8.42 3.17 -2.66
N CYS A 153 -9.56 3.47 -2.05
CA CYS A 153 -10.09 4.82 -1.95
C CYS A 153 -10.16 5.28 -0.50
N LEU A 154 -9.67 6.49 -0.26
CA LEU A 154 -9.80 7.22 0.99
C LEU A 154 -10.97 8.18 0.86
N VAL A 155 -11.94 8.06 1.76
CA VAL A 155 -13.18 8.84 1.75
C VAL A 155 -13.20 9.77 2.95
N ASN A 156 -13.23 11.08 2.67
CA ASN A 156 -13.29 12.11 3.68
C ASN A 156 -14.67 12.11 4.37
N THR A 157 -14.68 12.00 5.69
CA THR A 157 -15.90 12.01 6.52
C THR A 157 -16.17 13.36 7.19
N GLY A 158 -15.36 14.39 6.87
CA GLY A 158 -15.41 15.72 7.47
C GLY A 158 -14.57 15.87 8.75
N SER A 159 -13.82 14.83 9.14
CA SER A 159 -13.05 14.78 10.39
C SER A 159 -11.54 14.87 10.15
N GLY A 160 -11.11 15.84 9.32
CA GLY A 160 -9.71 16.06 8.96
C GLY A 160 -9.32 15.54 7.56
N THR A 161 -8.04 15.66 7.21
CA THR A 161 -7.53 15.34 5.88
C THR A 161 -7.14 13.86 5.75
N PRO A 162 -7.79 13.06 4.89
CA PRO A 162 -7.37 11.68 4.67
C PRO A 162 -5.93 11.62 4.13
N PHE A 163 -5.20 10.59 4.52
CA PHE A 163 -3.83 10.38 4.05
C PHE A 163 -3.47 8.90 4.03
N ILE A 164 -2.38 8.54 3.35
CA ILE A 164 -1.80 7.19 3.35
C ILE A 164 -0.28 7.28 3.28
N SER A 165 0.42 6.41 4.02
CA SER A 165 1.89 6.35 4.05
C SER A 165 2.44 5.30 3.09
N SER A 166 1.78 4.14 2.99
CA SER A 166 2.22 3.07 2.10
C SER A 166 1.07 2.17 1.66
N LEU A 167 1.18 1.66 0.44
CA LEU A 167 0.23 0.73 -0.16
C LEU A 167 0.96 -0.45 -0.79
N SER A 168 0.59 -1.67 -0.39
CA SER A 168 1.18 -2.90 -0.93
C SER A 168 0.12 -3.82 -1.50
N LEU A 169 0.45 -4.46 -2.62
CA LEU A 169 -0.37 -5.48 -3.27
C LEU A 169 0.43 -6.76 -3.45
N ARG A 170 -0.05 -7.88 -2.92
CA ARG A 170 0.58 -9.20 -3.04
C ARG A 170 -0.41 -10.19 -3.69
N PRO A 171 -0.10 -10.83 -4.83
CA PRO A 171 -0.93 -11.92 -5.32
C PRO A 171 -0.87 -13.11 -4.36
N LEU A 172 -2.01 -13.79 -4.20
CA LEU A 172 -2.12 -15.00 -3.40
C LEU A 172 -2.49 -16.19 -4.28
N LYS A 173 -1.98 -17.38 -3.97
CA LYS A 173 -2.47 -18.61 -4.62
C LYS A 173 -3.99 -18.73 -4.38
N SER A 174 -4.74 -19.09 -5.42
CA SER A 174 -6.21 -19.17 -5.37
C SER A 174 -6.73 -20.07 -4.23
N ALA A 175 -6.02 -21.16 -3.94
CA ALA A 175 -6.34 -22.09 -2.86
C ALA A 175 -6.20 -21.51 -1.44
N LEU A 176 -5.43 -20.44 -1.24
CA LEU A 176 -5.30 -19.79 0.06
C LEU A 176 -6.55 -18.95 0.34
N TYR A 177 -7.09 -19.04 1.55
CA TYR A 177 -8.29 -18.31 1.97
C TYR A 177 -9.50 -18.56 1.05
N PRO A 178 -10.01 -19.81 0.96
CA PRO A 178 -11.12 -20.15 0.05
C PRO A 178 -12.41 -19.39 0.32
N GLN A 179 -12.56 -18.83 1.53
CA GLN A 179 -13.72 -18.00 1.91
C GLN A 179 -13.74 -16.63 1.21
N ALA A 180 -12.59 -16.14 0.72
CA ALA A 180 -12.53 -14.94 -0.12
C ALA A 180 -12.90 -15.29 -1.56
N ASN A 181 -13.96 -14.67 -2.08
CA ASN A 181 -14.49 -14.86 -3.42
C ASN A 181 -14.84 -13.52 -4.08
N ALA A 182 -15.44 -13.54 -5.28
CA ALA A 182 -15.72 -12.33 -6.06
C ALA A 182 -16.68 -11.33 -5.38
N THR A 183 -17.52 -11.79 -4.45
CA THR A 183 -18.48 -10.96 -3.72
C THR A 183 -18.09 -10.72 -2.27
N GLN A 184 -17.07 -11.42 -1.76
CA GLN A 184 -16.70 -11.38 -0.35
C GLN A 184 -15.18 -11.31 -0.18
N GLY A 185 -14.72 -10.21 0.42
CA GLY A 185 -13.35 -10.06 0.92
C GLY A 185 -13.20 -10.49 2.38
N LEU A 186 -11.96 -10.65 2.83
CA LEU A 186 -11.61 -10.92 4.22
C LEU A 186 -10.75 -9.79 4.76
N VAL A 187 -11.22 -9.10 5.79
CA VAL A 187 -10.43 -8.07 6.49
C VAL A 187 -9.63 -8.73 7.61
N LEU A 188 -8.35 -8.37 7.74
CA LEU A 188 -7.53 -8.89 8.83
C LEU A 188 -8.05 -8.38 10.18
N ALA A 189 -8.40 -9.32 11.06
CA ALA A 189 -8.66 -9.03 12.46
C ALA A 189 -7.37 -9.10 13.29
N ILE A 190 -6.71 -10.25 13.31
CA ILE A 190 -5.49 -10.51 14.09
C ILE A 190 -4.58 -11.43 13.28
N ARG A 191 -3.27 -11.19 13.34
CA ARG A 191 -2.24 -12.14 12.91
C ARG A 191 -1.32 -12.41 14.09
N SER A 192 -1.11 -13.68 14.41
CA SER A 192 -0.24 -14.09 15.50
C SER A 192 0.60 -15.29 15.09
N SER A 193 1.84 -15.32 15.57
CA SER A 193 2.73 -16.47 15.46
C SER A 193 2.94 -17.04 16.84
N PHE A 194 2.62 -18.32 17.05
CA PHE A 194 2.85 -19.00 18.31
C PHE A 194 4.18 -19.75 18.26
N GLY A 195 4.96 -19.70 19.34
CA GLY A 195 6.15 -20.55 19.51
C GLY A 195 7.43 -20.11 18.78
N GLY A 196 7.55 -18.87 18.29
CA GLY A 196 8.77 -18.37 17.63
C GLY A 196 9.04 -16.89 17.89
N LYS A 197 10.23 -16.41 17.52
CA LYS A 197 10.51 -14.96 17.40
C LYS A 197 9.66 -14.43 16.25
N GLY A 198 8.84 -13.40 16.49
CA GLY A 198 7.83 -12.93 15.54
C GLY A 198 8.37 -12.72 14.12
N VAL A 199 7.62 -13.19 13.13
CA VAL A 199 7.86 -12.90 11.71
C VAL A 199 7.10 -11.61 11.38
N ARG A 200 7.82 -10.54 11.01
CA ARG A 200 7.23 -9.28 10.53
C ARG A 200 6.84 -9.38 9.06
#